data_AF-A0A5D6WGE9-F1
#
_entry.id   AF-A0A5D6WGE9-F1
#
_cell.length_a   1.000
_cell.length_b   1.000
_cell.length_c   1.000
_cell.angle_alpha   90.00
_cell.angle_beta   90.00
_cell.angle_gamma   90.00
#
_symmetry.space_group_name_H-M   'P 1'
#
loop_
_entity.id
_entity.type
_entity.pdbx_description
1 polymer ?
#
loop_
_entity_poly.entity_id
_entity_poly.type
_entity_poly.pdbx_seq_one_letter_code
_entity_poly.pdbx_strand_id
1 'polypeptide(L)'
;MAEDVKTGHLERENMEASSWDNVYWYARMLVQTDQFGAFGTQKSKQLSEIAGNIENILSTKHMNTEEKYLVCRKIIKEGILAAYKKDTKAYEKGEYFADAMEHNTQSISDIIAFLIAVRYIVLPTNEAMDRIPDDDKKYCKETAGYILSTLGPEKADRVILEWDNLGTRGCLSAERNEIINEFAKLRTNLKQMRFQHTAADENIVLTAFIQEFERRVGQKRKRRAGGSLEDVTSFLFDYYHLPECAKPEHFQADMEVDKWFKCKDGWIIGISCKRTLRERWKQVSSADMNSMARHKIKAIWHLITYDSDLSDDKIALLGAQNHKFYLSSDSPIYQRAANHPVMKNYVGSLGTIISDICALQQNDFSKVVREAQARYTV
;
A
#
# COMPACT_ATOMS: atom_id res chain seq x y z
N MET A 1 32.59 -28.23 14.65
CA MET A 1 31.34 -28.93 14.26
C MET A 1 30.55 -29.48 15.44
N ALA A 2 31.07 -30.39 16.28
CA ALA A 2 30.30 -30.90 17.43
C ALA A 2 30.15 -29.88 18.58
N GLU A 3 31.14 -29.00 18.79
CA GLU A 3 31.05 -27.88 19.75
C GLU A 3 30.14 -26.74 19.25
N ASP A 4 30.13 -26.46 17.94
CA ASP A 4 29.26 -25.43 17.32
C ASP A 4 27.78 -25.81 17.37
N VAL A 5 27.46 -27.11 17.27
CA VAL A 5 26.07 -27.61 17.38
C VAL A 5 25.58 -27.56 18.83
N LYS A 6 26.46 -27.80 19.81
CA LYS A 6 26.12 -27.68 21.24
C LYS A 6 25.93 -26.21 21.67
N THR A 7 26.77 -25.30 21.21
CA THR A 7 26.62 -23.86 21.45
C THR A 7 25.35 -23.31 20.82
N GLY A 8 25.05 -23.68 19.56
CA GLY A 8 23.79 -23.29 18.91
C GLY A 8 22.52 -23.86 19.57
N HIS A 9 22.60 -24.99 20.28
CA HIS A 9 21.45 -25.54 21.02
C HIS A 9 21.21 -24.82 22.35
N LEU A 10 22.28 -24.51 23.10
CA LEU A 10 22.25 -23.71 24.33
C LEU A 10 21.81 -22.26 24.07
N GLU A 11 22.20 -21.67 22.95
CA GLU A 11 21.75 -20.33 22.55
C GLU A 11 20.25 -20.29 22.23
N ARG A 12 19.68 -21.34 21.63
CA ARG A 12 18.22 -21.45 21.42
C ARG A 12 17.44 -21.61 22.72
N GLU A 13 17.90 -22.48 23.62
CA GLU A 13 17.25 -22.68 24.93
C GLU A 13 17.29 -21.39 25.78
N ASN A 14 18.38 -20.61 25.69
CA ASN A 14 18.47 -19.30 26.35
C ASN A 14 17.59 -18.22 25.71
N MET A 15 17.35 -18.28 24.39
CA MET A 15 16.41 -17.37 23.72
C MET A 15 14.95 -17.68 24.08
N GLU A 16 14.54 -18.95 24.14
CA GLU A 16 13.18 -19.36 24.49
C GLU A 16 12.81 -19.06 25.96
N ALA A 17 13.81 -18.89 26.83
CA ALA A 17 13.63 -18.55 28.25
C ALA A 17 13.65 -17.04 28.55
N SER A 18 13.98 -16.18 27.59
CA SER A 18 14.09 -14.73 27.83
C SER A 18 12.73 -14.03 27.72
N SER A 19 12.34 -13.27 28.75
CA SER A 19 11.16 -12.38 28.69
C SER A 19 11.24 -11.36 27.54
N TRP A 20 12.42 -11.16 26.95
CA TRP A 20 12.60 -10.29 25.79
C TRP A 20 11.96 -10.84 24.52
N ASP A 21 11.71 -12.15 24.42
CA ASP A 21 10.95 -12.75 23.29
C ASP A 21 9.53 -12.17 23.21
N ASN A 22 8.94 -11.81 24.36
CA ASN A 22 7.63 -11.17 24.42
C ASN A 22 7.59 -9.79 23.74
N VAL A 23 8.73 -9.13 23.50
CA VAL A 23 8.80 -7.84 22.80
C VAL A 23 8.12 -7.91 21.44
N TYR A 24 8.37 -8.98 20.67
CA TYR A 24 7.73 -9.18 19.37
C TYR A 24 6.22 -9.34 19.52
N TRP A 25 5.78 -10.19 20.44
CA TRP A 25 4.37 -10.47 20.65
C TRP A 25 3.59 -9.26 21.13
N TYR A 26 4.15 -8.45 22.04
CA TYR A 26 3.54 -7.19 22.44
C TYR A 26 3.44 -6.20 21.28
N ALA A 27 4.51 -6.05 20.48
CA ALA A 27 4.47 -5.19 19.30
C ALA A 27 3.36 -5.65 18.34
N ARG A 28 3.20 -6.96 18.15
CA ARG A 28 2.15 -7.57 17.32
C ARG A 28 0.75 -7.29 17.85
N MET A 29 0.51 -7.53 19.15
CA MET A 29 -0.79 -7.31 19.79
C MET A 29 -1.20 -5.83 19.69
N LEU A 30 -0.25 -4.92 19.95
CA LEU A 30 -0.48 -3.47 19.89
C LEU A 30 -0.99 -2.99 18.52
N VAL A 31 -0.57 -3.62 17.42
CA VAL A 31 -0.90 -3.18 16.06
C VAL A 31 -1.98 -4.03 15.37
N GLN A 32 -2.52 -5.05 16.03
CA GLN A 32 -3.49 -5.96 15.42
C GLN A 32 -4.92 -5.41 15.51
N THR A 33 -5.49 -5.05 14.36
CA THR A 33 -6.81 -4.42 14.24
C THR A 33 -7.98 -5.34 14.60
N ASP A 34 -7.95 -6.58 14.10
CA ASP A 34 -9.12 -7.45 14.16
C ASP A 34 -9.41 -7.86 15.61
N GLN A 35 -8.37 -8.30 16.31
CA GLN A 35 -8.44 -8.84 17.66
C GLN A 35 -8.35 -7.75 18.75
N PHE A 36 -7.44 -6.79 18.62
CA PHE A 36 -7.12 -5.81 19.68
C PHE A 36 -7.39 -4.36 19.28
N GLY A 37 -8.03 -4.12 18.13
CA GLY A 37 -8.40 -2.78 17.69
C GLY A 37 -7.23 -1.90 17.25
N ALA A 38 -6.03 -2.45 17.10
CA ALA A 38 -4.81 -1.71 16.76
C ALA A 38 -4.53 -0.54 17.73
N PHE A 39 -4.65 -0.79 19.03
CA PHE A 39 -4.46 0.20 20.09
C PHE A 39 -3.19 1.05 19.90
N GLY A 40 -2.06 0.42 19.60
CA GLY A 40 -0.78 1.09 19.45
C GLY A 40 -0.64 1.98 18.23
N THR A 41 -1.53 1.88 17.23
CA THR A 41 -1.56 2.82 16.11
C THR A 41 -2.68 3.86 16.28
N GLN A 42 -3.88 3.44 16.72
CA GLN A 42 -5.05 4.32 16.84
C GLN A 42 -5.04 5.19 18.11
N LYS A 43 -4.37 4.74 19.16
CA LYS A 43 -4.30 5.38 20.48
C LYS A 43 -2.85 5.70 20.88
N SER A 44 -2.03 6.08 19.90
CA SER A 44 -0.58 6.33 20.07
C SER A 44 -0.27 7.30 21.23
N LYS A 45 -1.09 8.35 21.40
CA LYS A 45 -0.95 9.30 22.52
C LYS A 45 -1.14 8.62 23.89
N GLN A 46 -2.25 7.89 24.07
CA GLN A 46 -2.52 7.14 25.29
C GLN A 46 -1.45 6.08 25.55
N LEU A 47 -0.97 5.39 24.50
CA LEU A 47 0.11 4.42 24.63
C LEU A 47 1.41 5.08 25.14
N SER A 48 1.74 6.27 24.65
CA SER A 48 2.90 7.04 25.12
C SER A 48 2.75 7.49 26.58
N GLU A 49 1.55 7.88 27.00
CA GLU A 49 1.23 8.22 28.39
C GLU A 49 1.37 7.01 29.33
N ILE A 50 0.85 5.84 28.92
CA ILE A 50 1.02 4.57 29.65
C ILE A 50 2.50 4.24 29.83
N ALA A 51 3.29 4.31 28.75
CA ALA A 51 4.72 4.05 28.80
C ALA A 51 5.46 5.01 29.74
N GLY A 52 5.13 6.31 29.69
CA GLY A 52 5.72 7.31 30.59
C GLY A 52 5.41 7.06 32.06
N ASN A 53 4.17 6.65 32.36
CA ASN A 53 3.78 6.31 33.73
C ASN A 53 4.52 5.06 34.23
N ILE A 54 4.66 4.03 33.40
CA ILE A 54 5.44 2.83 33.74
C ILE A 54 6.90 3.19 34.00
N GLU A 55 7.53 4.00 33.15
CA GLU A 55 8.92 4.44 33.32
C GLU A 55 9.16 5.14 34.65
N ASN A 56 8.24 6.00 35.06
CA ASN A 56 8.29 6.71 36.34
C ASN A 56 8.23 5.74 37.53
N ILE A 57 7.32 4.76 37.49
CA ILE A 57 7.21 3.73 38.54
C ILE A 57 8.48 2.87 38.60
N LEU A 58 8.97 2.40 37.44
CA LEU A 58 10.20 1.61 37.38
C LEU A 58 11.42 2.35 37.93
N SER A 59 11.46 3.68 37.80
CA SER A 59 12.57 4.54 38.27
C SER A 59 12.46 4.94 39.75
N THR A 60 11.32 4.70 40.39
CA THR A 60 11.11 5.05 41.80
C THR A 60 11.96 4.17 42.73
N LYS A 61 12.59 4.76 43.74
CA LYS A 61 13.46 4.03 44.71
C LYS A 61 12.71 3.48 45.93
N HIS A 62 11.53 4.00 46.21
CA HIS A 62 10.75 3.68 47.42
C HIS A 62 9.79 2.50 47.25
N MET A 63 9.83 1.80 46.11
CA MET A 63 9.01 0.62 45.86
C MET A 63 9.92 -0.57 45.57
N ASN A 64 9.57 -1.73 46.12
CA ASN A 64 10.20 -2.99 45.77
C ASN A 64 9.71 -3.50 44.40
N THR A 65 10.31 -4.58 43.90
CA THR A 65 10.01 -5.12 42.57
C THR A 65 8.55 -5.56 42.41
N GLU A 66 7.98 -6.19 43.43
CA GLU A 66 6.60 -6.69 43.40
C GLU A 66 5.59 -5.54 43.41
N GLU A 67 5.81 -4.53 44.24
CA GLU A 67 5.00 -3.31 44.25
C GLU A 67 5.02 -2.60 42.90
N LYS A 68 6.21 -2.46 42.29
CA LYS A 68 6.35 -1.88 40.94
C LYS A 68 5.57 -2.68 39.90
N TYR A 69 5.69 -4.00 39.93
CA TYR A 69 4.99 -4.91 39.00
C TYR A 69 3.47 -4.72 39.10
N LEU A 70 2.91 -4.80 40.31
CA LEU A 70 1.47 -4.65 40.54
C LEU A 70 0.94 -3.29 40.09
N VAL A 71 1.68 -2.21 40.38
CA VAL A 71 1.31 -0.86 39.94
C VAL A 71 1.39 -0.72 38.42
N CYS A 72 2.45 -1.21 37.77
CA CYS A 72 2.60 -1.14 36.32
C CYS A 72 1.50 -1.94 35.60
N ARG A 73 1.18 -3.14 36.08
CA ARG A 73 0.09 -3.96 35.53
C ARG A 73 -1.26 -3.23 35.61
N LYS A 74 -1.53 -2.56 36.74
CA LYS A 74 -2.72 -1.72 36.89
C LYS A 74 -2.73 -0.55 35.91
N ILE A 75 -1.61 0.15 35.73
CA ILE A 75 -1.46 1.25 34.76
C ILE A 75 -1.78 0.79 33.33
N ILE A 76 -1.27 -0.38 32.92
CA ILE A 76 -1.54 -0.95 31.59
C ILE A 76 -3.04 -1.19 31.41
N LYS A 77 -3.65 -1.94 32.34
CA LYS A 77 -5.08 -2.31 32.26
C LYS A 77 -5.98 -1.09 32.24
N GLU A 78 -5.85 -0.20 33.23
CA GLU A 78 -6.71 0.98 33.34
C GLU A 78 -6.46 1.97 32.20
N GLY A 79 -5.21 2.14 31.77
CA GLY A 79 -4.86 3.00 30.64
C GLY A 79 -5.45 2.54 29.31
N ILE A 80 -5.46 1.23 29.05
CA ILE A 80 -6.10 0.66 27.86
C ILE A 80 -7.61 0.93 27.88
N LEU A 81 -8.29 0.60 28.98
CA LEU A 81 -9.74 0.74 29.09
C LEU A 81 -10.19 2.20 29.03
N ALA A 82 -9.42 3.12 29.62
CA ALA A 82 -9.70 4.55 29.61
C ALA A 82 -9.68 5.17 28.19
N ALA A 83 -9.02 4.53 27.23
CA ALA A 83 -8.95 5.02 25.85
C ALA A 83 -10.25 4.79 25.04
N TYR A 84 -11.20 4.02 25.60
CA TYR A 84 -12.42 3.61 24.94
C TYR A 84 -13.68 4.01 25.72
N LYS A 85 -14.72 4.39 24.98
CA LYS A 85 -16.03 4.67 25.56
C LYS A 85 -16.73 3.36 25.89
N LYS A 86 -17.18 3.20 27.14
CA LYS A 86 -17.97 2.05 27.60
C LYS A 86 -19.18 1.78 26.69
N ASP A 87 -19.58 0.51 26.64
CA ASP A 87 -20.73 0.01 25.86
C ASP A 87 -20.57 0.20 24.34
N THR A 88 -19.33 0.12 23.84
CA THR A 88 -19.04 0.14 22.40
C THR A 88 -18.23 -1.09 21.99
N LYS A 89 -18.35 -1.52 20.73
CA LYS A 89 -17.51 -2.60 20.17
C LYS A 89 -16.00 -2.33 20.29
N ALA A 90 -15.61 -1.05 20.29
CA ALA A 90 -14.21 -0.68 20.49
C ALA A 90 -13.76 -0.91 21.93
N TYR A 91 -14.65 -0.71 22.90
CA TYR A 91 -14.39 -1.02 24.31
C TYR A 91 -14.30 -2.53 24.55
N GLU A 92 -15.15 -3.35 23.93
CA GLU A 92 -15.02 -4.82 23.98
C GLU A 92 -13.63 -5.30 23.51
N LYS A 93 -13.13 -4.73 22.40
CA LYS A 93 -11.75 -4.99 21.93
C LYS A 93 -10.69 -4.49 22.90
N GLY A 94 -10.94 -3.36 23.56
CA GLY A 94 -10.08 -2.82 24.60
C GLY A 94 -10.01 -3.73 25.84
N GLU A 95 -11.14 -4.30 26.27
CA GLU A 95 -11.20 -5.30 27.33
C GLU A 95 -10.45 -6.56 26.97
N TYR A 96 -10.70 -7.10 25.78
CA TYR A 96 -9.98 -8.26 25.28
C TYR A 96 -8.46 -8.03 25.21
N PHE A 97 -8.03 -6.82 24.81
CA PHE A 97 -6.62 -6.45 24.82
C PHE A 97 -6.06 -6.33 26.24
N ALA A 98 -6.79 -5.69 27.15
CA ALA A 98 -6.38 -5.54 28.54
C ALA A 98 -6.23 -6.90 29.25
N ASP A 99 -7.16 -7.83 29.01
CA ASP A 99 -7.10 -9.19 29.55
C ASP A 99 -5.94 -9.98 28.97
N ALA A 100 -5.68 -9.84 27.67
CA ALA A 100 -4.52 -10.47 27.04
C ALA A 100 -3.20 -9.90 27.60
N MET A 101 -3.11 -8.59 27.83
CA MET A 101 -1.94 -7.99 28.48
C MET A 101 -1.76 -8.53 29.89
N GLU A 102 -2.83 -8.61 30.66
CA GLU A 102 -2.83 -9.15 32.02
C GLU A 102 -2.36 -10.62 32.06
N HIS A 103 -2.65 -11.41 31.03
CA HIS A 103 -2.17 -12.79 30.91
C HIS A 103 -0.70 -12.88 30.48
N ASN A 104 -0.22 -11.93 29.67
CA ASN A 104 1.13 -11.97 29.11
C ASN A 104 2.15 -11.15 29.89
N THR A 105 1.75 -10.33 30.87
CA THR A 105 2.69 -9.59 31.74
C THR A 105 2.65 -10.14 33.16
N GLN A 106 3.37 -11.24 33.42
CA GLN A 106 3.37 -11.92 34.72
C GLN A 106 4.52 -11.51 35.64
N SER A 107 5.51 -10.78 35.12
CA SER A 107 6.69 -10.35 35.86
C SER A 107 7.10 -8.92 35.54
N ILE A 108 8.03 -8.37 36.33
CA ILE A 108 8.63 -7.06 36.04
C ILE A 108 9.41 -7.07 34.71
N SER A 109 10.01 -8.21 34.34
CA SER A 109 10.74 -8.38 33.08
C SER A 109 9.80 -8.29 31.88
N ASP A 110 8.58 -8.83 32.01
CA ASP A 110 7.54 -8.72 30.99
C ASP A 110 7.04 -7.28 30.83
N ILE A 111 6.91 -6.54 31.93
CA ILE A 111 6.59 -5.10 31.91
C ILE A 111 7.69 -4.32 31.17
N ILE A 112 8.96 -4.66 31.40
CA ILE A 112 10.10 -4.05 30.70
C ILE A 112 10.05 -4.40 29.20
N ALA A 113 9.78 -5.66 28.84
CA ALA A 113 9.62 -6.08 27.46
C ALA A 113 8.45 -5.36 26.76
N PHE A 114 7.32 -5.18 27.44
CA PHE A 114 6.21 -4.37 26.95
C PHE A 114 6.64 -2.92 26.71
N LEU A 115 7.30 -2.30 27.68
CA LEU A 115 7.81 -0.94 27.55
C LEU A 115 8.77 -0.80 26.36
N ILE A 116 9.62 -1.80 26.13
CA ILE A 116 10.54 -1.83 24.99
C ILE A 116 9.79 -1.91 23.67
N ALA A 117 8.82 -2.82 23.56
CA ALA A 117 7.97 -2.93 22.37
C ALA A 117 7.28 -1.59 22.05
N VAL A 118 6.81 -0.87 23.07
CA VAL A 118 6.18 0.44 22.89
C VAL A 118 7.17 1.51 22.46
N ARG A 119 8.24 1.73 23.24
CA ARG A 119 9.17 2.86 23.07
C ARG A 119 10.09 2.72 21.87
N TYR A 120 10.47 1.49 21.55
CA TYR A 120 11.54 1.23 20.60
C TYR A 120 11.07 0.56 19.32
N ILE A 121 9.83 0.04 19.29
CA ILE A 121 9.25 -0.57 18.08
C ILE A 121 8.02 0.20 17.62
N VAL A 122 6.93 0.18 18.40
CA VAL A 122 5.63 0.63 17.91
C VAL A 122 5.58 2.14 17.67
N LEU A 123 5.99 2.96 18.65
CA LEU A 123 5.95 4.42 18.52
C LEU A 123 6.90 4.94 17.43
N PRO A 124 8.20 4.54 17.38
CA PRO A 124 9.09 4.98 16.32
C PRO A 124 8.63 4.53 14.93
N THR A 125 8.08 3.31 14.84
CA THR A 125 7.51 2.83 13.57
C THR A 125 6.29 3.64 13.16
N ASN A 126 5.42 4.07 14.08
CA ASN A 126 4.32 4.98 13.74
C ASN A 126 4.84 6.28 13.12
N GLU A 127 5.79 6.93 13.78
CA GLU A 127 6.37 8.20 13.31
C GLU A 127 7.06 8.05 11.96
N ALA A 128 7.78 6.94 11.75
CA ALA A 128 8.43 6.66 10.47
C ALA A 128 7.41 6.37 9.36
N MET A 129 6.34 5.63 9.66
CA MET A 129 5.28 5.32 8.69
C MET A 129 4.53 6.58 8.22
N ASP A 130 4.46 7.62 9.05
CA ASP A 130 3.89 8.92 8.69
C ASP A 130 4.79 9.73 7.75
N ARG A 131 6.12 9.54 7.83
CA ARG A 131 7.10 10.16 6.94
C ARG A 131 7.25 9.45 5.60
N ILE A 132 6.93 8.16 5.55
CA ILE A 132 6.90 7.41 4.29
C ILE A 132 5.72 7.91 3.45
N PRO A 133 5.91 8.30 2.18
CA PRO A 133 4.81 8.77 1.34
C PRO A 133 3.68 7.75 1.20
N ASP A 134 2.44 8.22 1.33
CA ASP A 134 1.23 7.45 1.03
C ASP A 134 1.00 7.30 -0.48
N ASP A 135 1.55 8.19 -1.30
CA ASP A 135 1.61 8.07 -2.74
C ASP A 135 2.87 8.75 -3.32
N ASP A 136 3.13 8.49 -4.60
CA ASP A 136 4.19 9.11 -5.39
C ASP A 136 3.64 10.21 -6.33
N LYS A 137 2.36 10.54 -6.22
CA LYS A 137 1.63 11.29 -7.25
C LYS A 137 2.26 12.63 -7.51
N LYS A 138 2.70 13.37 -6.48
CA LYS A 138 3.27 14.70 -6.68
C LYS A 138 4.53 14.67 -7.57
N TYR A 139 5.48 13.81 -7.23
CA TYR A 139 6.74 13.68 -7.98
C TYR A 139 6.51 13.08 -9.37
N CYS A 140 5.61 12.09 -9.46
CA CYS A 140 5.27 11.47 -10.73
C CYS A 140 4.50 12.44 -11.65
N LYS A 141 3.61 13.29 -11.12
CA LYS A 141 2.89 14.34 -11.88
C LYS A 141 3.84 15.36 -12.48
N GLU A 142 4.79 15.85 -11.71
CA GLU A 142 5.80 16.81 -12.19
C GLU A 142 6.62 16.19 -13.32
N THR A 143 7.17 14.99 -13.10
CA THR A 143 7.97 14.29 -14.12
C THR A 143 7.16 13.95 -15.37
N ALA A 144 5.94 13.44 -15.20
CA ALA A 144 5.03 13.13 -16.30
C ALA A 144 4.64 14.39 -17.08
N GLY A 145 4.43 15.52 -16.39
CA GLY A 145 4.21 16.83 -17.01
C GLY A 145 5.38 17.28 -17.89
N TYR A 146 6.63 17.07 -17.42
CA TYR A 146 7.82 17.33 -18.24
C TYR A 146 7.92 16.40 -19.46
N ILE A 147 7.62 15.11 -19.29
CA ILE A 147 7.61 14.15 -20.42
C ILE A 147 6.59 14.59 -21.47
N LEU A 148 5.35 14.90 -21.08
CA LEU A 148 4.29 15.28 -22.03
C LEU A 148 4.51 16.65 -22.67
N SER A 149 4.99 17.64 -21.91
CA SER A 149 5.28 18.97 -22.47
C SER A 149 6.43 18.93 -23.47
N THR A 150 7.41 18.05 -23.26
CA THR A 150 8.59 17.92 -24.13
C THR A 150 8.35 16.98 -25.31
N LEU A 151 7.75 15.81 -25.08
CA LEU A 151 7.65 14.72 -26.06
C LEU A 151 6.25 14.53 -26.65
N GLY A 152 5.23 15.19 -26.06
CA GLY A 152 3.86 15.13 -26.54
C GLY A 152 3.08 13.86 -26.15
N PRO A 153 1.82 13.76 -26.62
CA PRO A 153 0.89 12.68 -26.27
C PRO A 153 1.30 11.30 -26.80
N GLU A 154 2.08 11.27 -27.89
CA GLU A 154 2.56 10.05 -28.53
C GLU A 154 3.44 9.20 -27.61
N LYS A 155 3.96 9.81 -26.52
CA LYS A 155 4.77 9.15 -25.48
C LYS A 155 3.98 8.86 -24.19
N ALA A 156 2.66 8.78 -24.26
CA ALA A 156 1.82 8.39 -23.13
C ALA A 156 2.20 7.01 -22.55
N ASP A 157 2.68 6.08 -23.38
CA ASP A 157 3.24 4.81 -22.96
C ASP A 157 4.45 4.98 -22.02
N ARG A 158 5.37 5.91 -22.34
CA ARG A 158 6.53 6.25 -21.51
C ARG A 158 6.12 6.89 -20.19
N VAL A 159 5.11 7.76 -20.20
CA VAL A 159 4.56 8.33 -18.96
C VAL A 159 4.04 7.22 -18.04
N ILE A 160 3.23 6.30 -18.56
CA ILE A 160 2.67 5.19 -17.78
C ILE A 160 3.78 4.30 -17.19
N LEU A 161 4.79 3.96 -17.99
CA LEU A 161 5.91 3.13 -17.55
C LEU A 161 6.82 3.83 -16.54
N GLU A 162 7.18 5.09 -16.80
CA GLU A 162 8.03 5.87 -15.90
C GLU A 162 7.32 6.22 -14.60
N TRP A 163 6.01 6.46 -14.61
CA TRP A 163 5.24 6.67 -13.39
C TRP A 163 5.34 5.47 -12.45
N ASP A 164 5.20 4.27 -12.99
CA ASP A 164 5.30 3.03 -12.20
C ASP A 164 6.74 2.81 -11.67
N ASN A 165 7.75 3.06 -12.52
CA ASN A 165 9.16 2.88 -12.16
C ASN A 165 9.64 3.91 -11.13
N LEU A 166 9.43 5.20 -11.40
CA LEU A 166 9.83 6.30 -10.54
C LEU A 166 9.07 6.29 -9.23
N GLY A 167 7.76 6.01 -9.31
CA GLY A 167 6.90 5.89 -8.17
C GLY A 167 7.32 4.78 -7.22
N THR A 168 7.53 3.58 -7.76
CA THR A 168 8.01 2.42 -7.01
C THR A 168 9.40 2.67 -6.42
N ARG A 169 10.36 3.15 -7.22
CA ARG A 169 11.73 3.37 -6.76
C ARG A 169 11.82 4.49 -5.71
N GLY A 170 11.10 5.59 -5.90
CA GLY A 170 11.03 6.71 -4.97
C GLY A 170 10.45 6.28 -3.63
N CYS A 171 9.30 5.60 -3.64
CA CYS A 171 8.67 5.08 -2.44
C CYS A 171 9.54 4.05 -1.71
N LEU A 172 10.13 3.09 -2.43
CA LEU A 172 11.02 2.07 -1.83
C LEU A 172 12.29 2.72 -1.24
N SER A 173 12.81 3.77 -1.87
CA SER A 173 13.98 4.49 -1.35
C SER A 173 13.63 5.25 -0.07
N ALA A 174 12.48 5.93 -0.02
CA ALA A 174 11.99 6.59 1.18
C ALA A 174 11.75 5.59 2.32
N GLU A 175 11.10 4.47 2.03
CA GLU A 175 10.92 3.35 2.98
C GLU A 175 12.24 2.86 3.54
N ARG A 176 13.20 2.55 2.66
CA ARG A 176 14.51 2.06 3.05
C ARG A 176 15.26 3.05 3.94
N ASN A 177 15.20 4.34 3.61
CA ASN A 177 15.85 5.38 4.42
C ASN A 177 15.27 5.44 5.84
N GLU A 178 13.94 5.38 5.97
CA GLU A 178 13.29 5.36 7.29
C GLU A 178 13.64 4.10 8.08
N ILE A 179 13.65 2.91 7.44
CA ILE A 179 14.07 1.66 8.09
C ILE A 179 15.51 1.76 8.58
N ILE A 180 16.45 2.23 7.74
CA ILE A 180 17.86 2.37 8.11
C ILE A 180 18.02 3.32 9.30
N ASN A 181 17.35 4.48 9.24
CA ASN A 181 17.45 5.51 10.27
C ASN A 181 16.91 5.02 11.62
N GLU A 182 15.70 4.45 11.64
CA GLU A 182 15.10 3.95 12.87
C GLU A 182 15.83 2.71 13.42
N PHE A 183 16.31 1.82 12.55
CA PHE A 183 17.15 0.69 12.97
C PHE A 183 18.48 1.14 13.61
N ALA A 184 19.13 2.16 13.04
CA ALA A 184 20.37 2.72 13.60
C ALA A 184 20.13 3.39 14.96
N LYS A 185 19.02 4.12 15.12
CA LYS A 185 18.59 4.69 16.41
C LYS A 185 18.35 3.58 17.44
N LEU A 186 17.61 2.54 17.06
CA LEU A 186 17.33 1.40 17.93
C LEU A 186 18.62 0.74 18.45
N ARG A 187 19.58 0.47 17.56
CA ARG A 187 20.88 -0.10 17.95
C ARG A 187 21.64 0.78 18.95
N THR A 188 21.60 2.09 18.78
CA THR A 188 22.24 3.03 19.71
C THR A 188 21.52 3.02 21.07
N ASN A 189 20.19 3.01 21.05
CA ASN A 189 19.37 3.03 22.27
C ASN A 189 19.51 1.74 23.09
N LEU A 190 19.56 0.57 22.44
CA LEU A 190 19.79 -0.72 23.11
C LEU A 190 21.11 -0.69 23.90
N LYS A 191 22.21 -0.26 23.25
CA LYS A 191 23.52 -0.14 23.90
C LYS A 191 23.56 0.79 25.11
N GLN A 192 22.69 1.81 25.13
CA GLN A 192 22.60 2.81 26.20
C GLN A 192 21.50 2.46 27.23
N MET A 193 20.80 1.34 27.04
CA MET A 193 19.65 1.00 27.84
C MET A 193 20.05 0.64 29.27
N ARG A 194 19.30 1.19 30.24
CA ARG A 194 19.52 0.96 31.68
C ARG A 194 19.14 -0.44 32.17
N PHE A 195 18.37 -1.20 31.39
CA PHE A 195 17.92 -2.53 31.75
C PHE A 195 19.00 -3.54 31.39
N GLN A 196 19.26 -4.51 32.26
CA GLN A 196 20.22 -5.57 31.96
C GLN A 196 19.70 -6.41 30.79
N HIS A 197 20.57 -6.64 29.82
CA HIS A 197 20.27 -7.41 28.62
C HIS A 197 21.57 -7.98 28.05
N THR A 198 21.43 -9.05 27.28
CA THR A 198 22.52 -9.73 26.58
C THR A 198 22.52 -9.34 25.10
N ALA A 199 23.59 -9.70 24.39
CA ALA A 199 23.62 -9.57 22.93
C ALA A 199 22.52 -10.40 22.24
N ALA A 200 22.09 -11.51 22.83
CA ALA A 200 20.97 -12.31 22.32
C ALA A 200 19.65 -11.52 22.43
N ASP A 201 19.42 -10.84 23.56
CA ASP A 201 18.25 -9.99 23.76
C ASP A 201 18.22 -8.81 22.77
N GLU A 202 19.38 -8.19 22.49
CA GLU A 202 19.48 -7.15 21.45
C GLU A 202 19.02 -7.68 20.09
N ASN A 203 19.45 -8.89 19.71
CA ASN A 203 19.06 -9.51 18.44
C ASN A 203 17.55 -9.81 18.39
N ILE A 204 16.95 -10.23 19.51
CA ILE A 204 15.50 -10.43 19.61
C ILE A 204 14.77 -9.12 19.33
N VAL A 205 15.16 -8.02 19.97
CA VAL A 205 14.49 -6.72 19.76
C VAL A 205 14.70 -6.19 18.35
N LEU A 206 15.92 -6.30 17.81
CA LEU A 206 16.24 -5.83 16.45
C LEU A 206 15.47 -6.59 15.38
N THR A 207 15.30 -7.90 15.56
CA THR A 207 14.53 -8.73 14.62
C THR A 207 13.03 -8.47 14.74
N ALA A 208 12.51 -8.32 15.97
CA ALA A 208 11.12 -7.92 16.21
C ALA A 208 10.79 -6.57 15.55
N PHE A 209 11.69 -5.59 15.65
CA PHE A 209 11.55 -4.29 15.01
C PHE A 209 11.44 -4.43 13.48
N ILE A 210 12.40 -5.10 12.84
CA ILE A 210 12.41 -5.23 11.38
C ILE A 210 11.21 -6.01 10.87
N GLN A 211 10.80 -7.08 11.55
CA GLN A 211 9.63 -7.86 11.17
C GLN A 211 8.36 -7.00 11.18
N GLU A 212 8.11 -6.25 12.26
CA GLU A 212 6.92 -5.40 12.33
C GLU A 212 6.97 -4.20 11.38
N PHE A 213 8.15 -3.60 11.20
CA PHE A 213 8.32 -2.48 10.28
C PHE A 213 8.06 -2.92 8.83
N GLU A 214 8.72 -3.98 8.35
CA GLU A 214 8.54 -4.50 6.99
C GLU A 214 7.10 -4.96 6.74
N ARG A 215 6.45 -5.56 7.74
CA ARG A 215 5.04 -5.95 7.63
C ARG A 215 4.15 -4.74 7.40
N ARG A 216 4.35 -3.65 8.13
CA ARG A 216 3.54 -2.41 8.00
C ARG A 216 3.83 -1.68 6.69
N VAL A 217 5.09 -1.58 6.30
CA VAL A 217 5.49 -1.05 4.99
C VAL A 217 4.90 -1.91 3.87
N GLY A 218 4.90 -3.23 4.02
CA GLY A 218 4.25 -4.17 3.10
C GLY A 218 2.74 -3.90 2.94
N GLN A 219 2.04 -3.60 4.01
CA GLN A 219 0.62 -3.21 3.96
C GLN A 219 0.41 -1.88 3.21
N LYS A 220 1.26 -0.87 3.48
CA LYS A 220 1.23 0.42 2.77
C LYS A 220 1.53 0.25 1.28
N ARG A 221 2.52 -0.58 0.92
CA ARG A 221 2.84 -0.97 -0.48
C ARG A 221 1.64 -1.59 -1.21
N LYS A 222 0.94 -2.55 -0.58
CA LYS A 222 -0.25 -3.19 -1.18
C LYS A 222 -1.34 -2.17 -1.51
N ARG A 223 -1.58 -1.22 -0.61
CA ARG A 223 -2.56 -0.15 -0.80
C ARG A 223 -2.18 0.79 -1.96
N ARG A 224 -0.89 1.13 -2.10
CA ARG A 224 -0.40 1.98 -3.21
C ARG A 224 -0.43 1.27 -4.57
N ALA A 225 -0.04 0.00 -4.61
CA ALA A 225 0.05 -0.77 -5.86
C ALA A 225 -1.30 -0.95 -6.57
N GLY A 226 -2.42 -0.80 -5.85
CA GLY A 226 -3.77 -0.89 -6.40
C GLY A 226 -4.13 0.23 -7.37
N GLY A 227 -3.70 1.48 -7.13
CA GLY A 227 -4.21 2.65 -7.86
C GLY A 227 -3.25 3.30 -8.86
N SER A 228 -1.99 2.87 -8.95
CA SER A 228 -0.96 3.59 -9.74
C SER A 228 -1.34 3.76 -11.23
N LEU A 229 -1.87 2.71 -11.87
CA LEU A 229 -2.28 2.78 -13.28
C LEU A 229 -3.50 3.67 -13.48
N GLU A 230 -4.46 3.62 -12.54
CA GLU A 230 -5.64 4.49 -12.55
C GLU A 230 -5.24 5.96 -12.35
N ASP A 231 -4.28 6.22 -11.47
CA ASP A 231 -3.75 7.55 -11.16
C ASP A 231 -3.04 8.18 -12.34
N VAL A 232 -2.12 7.45 -13.00
CA VAL A 232 -1.43 7.96 -14.19
C VAL A 232 -2.40 8.13 -15.36
N THR A 233 -3.40 7.26 -15.50
CA THR A 233 -4.44 7.39 -16.52
C THR A 233 -5.31 8.63 -16.25
N SER A 234 -5.66 8.89 -14.99
CA SER A 234 -6.36 10.13 -14.59
C SER A 234 -5.54 11.36 -14.93
N PHE A 235 -4.26 11.34 -14.55
CA PHE A 235 -3.34 12.43 -14.88
C PHE A 235 -3.27 12.70 -16.38
N LEU A 236 -3.16 11.65 -17.22
CA LEU A 236 -3.11 11.80 -18.67
C LEU A 236 -4.36 12.51 -19.21
N PHE A 237 -5.56 12.09 -18.81
CA PHE A 237 -6.79 12.70 -19.30
C PHE A 237 -7.01 14.11 -18.75
N ASP A 238 -6.67 14.36 -17.48
CA ASP A 238 -6.70 15.69 -16.88
C ASP A 238 -5.73 16.66 -17.55
N TYR A 239 -4.52 16.20 -17.87
CA TYR A 239 -3.48 16.98 -18.54
C TYR A 239 -3.96 17.50 -19.90
N TYR A 240 -4.70 16.67 -20.64
CA TYR A 240 -5.29 17.01 -21.94
C TYR A 240 -6.71 17.55 -21.85
N HIS A 241 -7.24 17.80 -20.65
CA HIS A 241 -8.59 18.32 -20.42
C HIS A 241 -9.69 17.53 -21.13
N LEU A 242 -9.57 16.20 -21.14
CA LEU A 242 -10.56 15.32 -21.74
C LEU A 242 -11.67 15.05 -20.71
N PRO A 243 -12.90 15.56 -20.92
CA PRO A 243 -13.95 15.48 -19.92
C PRO A 243 -14.46 14.04 -19.78
N GLU A 244 -14.37 13.52 -18.56
CA GLU A 244 -15.02 12.29 -18.14
C GLU A 244 -16.54 12.51 -17.97
N CYS A 245 -17.32 11.43 -18.06
CA CYS A 245 -18.74 11.43 -17.72
C CYS A 245 -19.04 10.47 -16.57
N ALA A 246 -20.24 10.57 -16.01
CA ALA A 246 -20.67 9.64 -14.97
C ALA A 246 -20.81 8.21 -15.51
N LYS A 247 -20.64 7.23 -14.63
CA LYS A 247 -20.95 5.82 -14.90
C LYS A 247 -22.42 5.70 -15.35
N PRO A 248 -22.72 4.88 -16.38
CA PRO A 248 -24.09 4.59 -16.77
C PRO A 248 -24.89 3.95 -15.62
N GLU A 249 -26.11 4.45 -15.40
CA GLU A 249 -27.02 3.93 -14.38
C GLU A 249 -27.31 2.44 -14.62
N HIS A 250 -27.39 1.70 -13.52
CA HIS A 250 -27.72 0.27 -13.49
C HIS A 250 -26.80 -0.66 -14.30
N PHE A 251 -25.65 -0.19 -14.79
CA PHE A 251 -24.64 -1.07 -15.36
C PHE A 251 -23.95 -1.88 -14.25
N GLN A 252 -24.39 -3.13 -14.09
CA GLN A 252 -23.84 -4.14 -13.19
C GLN A 252 -23.15 -5.23 -14.00
N ALA A 253 -21.90 -4.98 -14.38
CA ALA A 253 -21.01 -6.03 -14.87
C ALA A 253 -20.07 -6.45 -13.73
N ASP A 254 -19.66 -7.71 -13.71
CA ASP A 254 -18.58 -8.19 -12.82
C ASP A 254 -17.22 -7.75 -13.38
N MET A 255 -17.09 -6.46 -13.69
CA MET A 255 -15.90 -5.84 -14.26
C MET A 255 -15.80 -4.41 -13.77
N GLU A 256 -14.60 -4.06 -13.33
CA GLU A 256 -14.23 -2.73 -12.91
C GLU A 256 -13.90 -1.85 -14.13
N VAL A 257 -14.62 -0.74 -14.25
CA VAL A 257 -14.41 0.31 -15.24
C VAL A 257 -14.14 1.59 -14.49
N ASP A 258 -12.92 2.11 -14.64
CA ASP A 258 -12.38 3.19 -13.83
C ASP A 258 -12.83 4.57 -14.34
N LYS A 259 -13.01 4.70 -15.66
CA LYS A 259 -13.37 5.98 -16.29
C LYS A 259 -14.38 5.81 -17.41
N TRP A 260 -15.15 6.86 -17.67
CA TRP A 260 -16.15 6.87 -18.72
C TRP A 260 -16.03 8.12 -19.57
N PHE A 261 -16.14 7.97 -20.88
CA PHE A 261 -16.11 9.09 -21.83
C PHE A 261 -17.32 9.05 -22.74
N LYS A 262 -17.97 10.20 -22.90
CA LYS A 262 -19.11 10.36 -23.81
C LYS A 262 -18.62 10.66 -25.22
N CYS A 263 -19.07 9.87 -26.17
CA CYS A 263 -18.86 10.06 -27.60
C CYS A 263 -19.84 11.11 -28.15
N LYS A 264 -19.52 11.72 -29.30
CA LYS A 264 -20.43 12.69 -29.95
C LYS A 264 -21.77 12.08 -30.36
N ASP A 265 -21.78 10.80 -30.74
CA ASP A 265 -22.99 10.04 -31.10
C ASP A 265 -23.90 9.75 -29.88
N GLY A 266 -23.52 10.20 -28.68
CA GLY A 266 -24.28 10.03 -27.45
C GLY A 266 -24.06 8.68 -26.77
N TRP A 267 -23.27 7.78 -27.37
CA TRP A 267 -22.79 6.57 -26.72
C TRP A 267 -21.64 6.89 -25.76
N ILE A 268 -21.27 5.92 -24.95
CA ILE A 268 -20.14 6.03 -24.01
C ILE A 268 -19.13 4.92 -24.24
N ILE A 269 -17.88 5.17 -23.89
CA ILE A 269 -16.86 4.13 -23.74
C ILE A 269 -16.40 4.08 -22.29
N GLY A 270 -16.03 2.88 -21.83
CA GLY A 270 -15.41 2.68 -20.53
C GLY A 270 -13.91 2.42 -20.67
N ILE A 271 -13.11 2.96 -19.75
CA ILE A 271 -11.69 2.64 -19.60
C ILE A 271 -11.51 1.75 -18.39
N SER A 272 -10.84 0.61 -18.58
CA SER A 272 -10.46 -0.31 -17.51
C SER A 272 -8.93 -0.39 -17.45
N CYS A 273 -8.37 -0.14 -16.27
CA CYS A 273 -6.95 -0.12 -15.99
C CYS A 273 -6.56 -1.48 -15.40
N LYS A 274 -5.74 -2.25 -16.11
CA LYS A 274 -5.31 -3.58 -15.65
C LYS A 274 -3.82 -3.76 -15.86
N ARG A 275 -3.03 -3.85 -14.78
CA ARG A 275 -1.58 -4.15 -14.90
C ARG A 275 -1.31 -5.47 -15.64
N THR A 276 -2.08 -6.51 -15.30
CA THR A 276 -2.08 -7.84 -15.94
C THR A 276 -3.53 -8.33 -16.05
N LEU A 277 -3.85 -9.21 -17.01
CA LEU A 277 -5.22 -9.69 -17.20
C LEU A 277 -5.51 -11.00 -16.46
N ARG A 278 -4.49 -11.85 -16.29
CA ARG A 278 -4.45 -13.19 -15.66
C ARG A 278 -5.72 -14.01 -15.87
N GLU A 279 -6.38 -14.46 -14.80
CA GLU A 279 -7.70 -15.11 -14.76
C GLU A 279 -8.87 -14.11 -14.76
N ARG A 280 -8.60 -12.83 -14.46
CA ARG A 280 -9.59 -11.75 -14.40
C ARG A 280 -10.21 -11.40 -15.76
N TRP A 281 -9.70 -11.93 -16.87
CA TRP A 281 -10.39 -11.84 -18.16
C TRP A 281 -11.78 -12.51 -18.16
N LYS A 282 -12.03 -13.48 -17.28
CA LYS A 282 -13.36 -14.13 -17.14
C LYS A 282 -14.41 -13.15 -16.63
N GLN A 283 -14.02 -12.30 -15.69
CA GLN A 283 -14.82 -11.18 -15.19
C GLN A 283 -15.12 -10.17 -16.31
N VAL A 284 -14.11 -9.83 -17.10
CA VAL A 284 -14.24 -8.95 -18.28
C VAL A 284 -15.22 -9.51 -19.31
N SER A 285 -15.20 -10.84 -19.54
CA SER A 285 -16.10 -11.50 -20.51
C SER A 285 -17.58 -11.50 -20.12
N SER A 286 -17.92 -11.10 -18.89
CA SER A 286 -19.32 -10.94 -18.45
C SER A 286 -20.00 -9.70 -19.04
N ALA A 287 -19.22 -8.71 -19.51
CA ALA A 287 -19.71 -7.52 -20.18
C ALA A 287 -19.91 -7.79 -21.68
N ASP A 288 -20.86 -8.66 -22.02
CA ASP A 288 -21.13 -8.97 -23.43
C ASP A 288 -21.73 -7.78 -24.21
N MET A 289 -21.64 -7.86 -25.54
CA MET A 289 -22.07 -6.80 -26.47
C MET A 289 -23.55 -6.39 -26.27
N ASN A 290 -24.44 -7.35 -25.98
CA ASN A 290 -25.86 -7.06 -25.81
C ASN A 290 -26.11 -6.32 -24.50
N SER A 291 -25.42 -6.72 -23.44
CA SER A 291 -25.47 -6.05 -22.15
C SER A 291 -24.97 -4.62 -22.26
N MET A 292 -23.82 -4.40 -22.90
CA MET A 292 -23.25 -3.08 -23.13
C MET A 292 -24.15 -2.17 -23.98
N ALA A 293 -24.72 -2.71 -25.06
CA ALA A 293 -25.60 -1.95 -25.95
C ALA A 293 -26.85 -1.38 -25.23
N ARG A 294 -27.44 -2.13 -24.29
CA ARG A 294 -28.59 -1.66 -23.49
C ARG A 294 -28.30 -0.41 -22.69
N HIS A 295 -27.04 -0.21 -22.28
CA HIS A 295 -26.59 0.96 -21.53
C HIS A 295 -25.87 1.99 -22.42
N LYS A 296 -26.00 1.89 -23.75
CA LYS A 296 -25.31 2.73 -24.75
C LYS A 296 -23.78 2.72 -24.62
N ILE A 297 -23.23 1.60 -24.13
CA ILE A 297 -21.79 1.39 -24.06
C ILE A 297 -21.31 0.84 -25.40
N LYS A 298 -20.45 1.61 -26.06
CA LYS A 298 -19.92 1.30 -27.40
C LYS A 298 -18.77 0.30 -27.33
N ALA A 299 -17.90 0.47 -26.34
CA ALA A 299 -16.71 -0.36 -26.15
C ALA A 299 -16.15 -0.20 -24.74
N ILE A 300 -15.38 -1.19 -24.31
CA ILE A 300 -14.54 -1.11 -23.11
C ILE A 300 -13.08 -1.22 -23.53
N TRP A 301 -12.29 -0.21 -23.18
CA TRP A 301 -10.88 -0.11 -23.53
C TRP A 301 -10.03 -0.48 -22.32
N HIS A 302 -9.19 -1.49 -22.46
CA HIS A 302 -8.30 -1.99 -21.43
C HIS A 302 -6.91 -1.39 -21.61
N LEU A 303 -6.44 -0.61 -20.64
CA LEU A 303 -5.05 -0.16 -20.60
C LEU A 303 -4.24 -1.20 -19.85
N ILE A 304 -3.27 -1.81 -20.53
CA ILE A 304 -2.45 -2.91 -19.98
C ILE A 304 -0.97 -2.56 -20.05
N THR A 305 -0.29 -2.68 -18.90
CA THR A 305 1.16 -2.41 -18.78
C THR A 305 2.02 -3.66 -18.88
N TYR A 306 1.53 -4.80 -18.39
CA TYR A 306 2.18 -6.11 -18.49
C TYR A 306 1.24 -7.09 -19.18
N ASP A 307 1.47 -7.29 -20.46
CA ASP A 307 0.60 -8.04 -21.36
C ASP A 307 1.10 -9.46 -21.63
N SER A 308 2.13 -9.94 -20.95
CA SER A 308 2.71 -11.27 -21.15
C SER A 308 1.70 -12.43 -21.07
N ASP A 309 0.56 -12.21 -20.40
CA ASP A 309 -0.52 -13.18 -20.25
C ASP A 309 -1.71 -12.96 -21.21
N LEU A 310 -1.61 -12.00 -22.12
CA LEU A 310 -2.59 -11.68 -23.14
C LEU A 310 -2.31 -12.52 -24.40
N SER A 311 -3.03 -13.63 -24.54
CA SER A 311 -2.96 -14.49 -25.73
C SER A 311 -3.84 -13.97 -26.86
N ASP A 312 -3.55 -14.43 -28.08
CA ASP A 312 -4.34 -14.12 -29.28
C ASP A 312 -5.80 -14.53 -29.12
N ASP A 313 -6.08 -15.68 -28.47
CA ASP A 313 -7.44 -16.11 -28.14
C ASP A 313 -8.18 -15.12 -27.24
N LYS A 314 -7.50 -14.55 -26.22
CA LYS A 314 -8.10 -13.55 -25.34
C LYS A 314 -8.40 -12.26 -26.09
N ILE A 315 -7.48 -11.83 -26.96
CA ILE A 315 -7.65 -10.64 -27.79
C ILE A 315 -8.84 -10.82 -28.74
N ALA A 316 -8.92 -11.97 -29.43
CA ALA A 316 -9.98 -12.25 -30.39
C ALA A 316 -11.36 -12.39 -29.71
N LEU A 317 -11.43 -13.13 -28.61
CA LEU A 317 -12.67 -13.39 -27.88
C LEU A 317 -13.28 -12.10 -27.32
N LEU A 318 -12.49 -11.31 -26.59
CA LEU A 318 -12.96 -10.06 -26.00
C LEU A 318 -13.11 -8.96 -27.05
N GLY A 319 -12.26 -8.97 -28.09
CA GLY A 319 -12.40 -8.09 -29.25
C GLY A 319 -13.74 -8.23 -29.96
N ALA A 320 -14.21 -9.46 -30.15
CA ALA A 320 -15.52 -9.75 -30.71
C ALA A 320 -16.69 -9.22 -29.85
N GLN A 321 -16.44 -8.91 -28.58
CA GLN A 321 -17.39 -8.32 -27.64
C GLN A 321 -17.23 -6.79 -27.52
N ASN A 322 -16.57 -6.10 -28.47
CA ASN A 322 -16.26 -4.66 -28.44
C ASN A 322 -15.29 -4.24 -27.31
N HIS A 323 -14.40 -5.13 -26.87
CA HIS A 323 -13.26 -4.71 -26.05
C HIS A 323 -12.06 -4.33 -26.93
N LYS A 324 -11.28 -3.34 -26.52
CA LYS A 324 -10.03 -2.94 -27.19
C LYS A 324 -8.89 -2.90 -26.18
N PHE A 325 -7.74 -3.45 -26.52
CA PHE A 325 -6.56 -3.48 -25.65
C PHE A 325 -5.55 -2.42 -26.06
N TYR A 326 -5.27 -1.46 -25.18
CA TYR A 326 -4.21 -0.49 -25.36
C TYR A 326 -2.93 -0.98 -24.69
N LEU A 327 -1.90 -1.19 -25.50
CA LEU A 327 -0.63 -1.79 -25.12
C LEU A 327 0.52 -0.84 -25.44
N SER A 328 1.68 -1.04 -24.80
CA SER A 328 2.90 -0.29 -25.15
C SER A 328 3.22 -0.46 -26.64
N SER A 329 3.66 0.61 -27.32
CA SER A 329 4.06 0.55 -28.74
C SER A 329 5.18 -0.46 -28.98
N ASP A 330 6.04 -0.65 -27.98
CA ASP A 330 7.19 -1.56 -28.02
C ASP A 330 6.82 -3.00 -27.60
N SER A 331 5.56 -3.26 -27.23
CA SER A 331 5.12 -4.60 -26.88
C SER A 331 5.19 -5.55 -28.09
N PRO A 332 5.83 -6.73 -27.96
CA PRO A 332 5.79 -7.76 -28.99
C PRO A 332 4.36 -8.25 -29.28
N ILE A 333 3.47 -8.24 -28.28
CA ILE A 333 2.08 -8.67 -28.42
C ILE A 333 1.30 -7.62 -29.21
N TYR A 334 1.51 -6.33 -28.91
CA TYR A 334 0.95 -5.24 -29.72
C TYR A 334 1.39 -5.34 -31.17
N GLN A 335 2.70 -5.42 -31.41
CA GLN A 335 3.26 -5.47 -32.76
C GLN A 335 2.74 -6.68 -33.56
N ARG A 336 2.62 -7.85 -32.91
CA ARG A 336 2.02 -9.04 -33.54
C ARG A 336 0.55 -8.81 -33.88
N ALA A 337 -0.27 -8.37 -32.91
CA ALA A 337 -1.71 -8.21 -33.08
C ALA A 337 -2.06 -7.07 -34.07
N ALA A 338 -1.31 -5.97 -34.06
CA ALA A 338 -1.49 -4.83 -34.97
C ALA A 338 -1.24 -5.19 -36.44
N ASN A 339 -0.37 -6.18 -36.70
CA ASN A 339 -0.09 -6.69 -38.04
C ASN A 339 -1.05 -7.81 -38.49
N HIS A 340 -1.91 -8.30 -37.59
CA HIS A 340 -2.83 -9.38 -37.90
C HIS A 340 -4.12 -8.85 -38.58
N PRO A 341 -4.67 -9.53 -39.61
CA PRO A 341 -5.82 -9.01 -40.40
C PRO A 341 -7.06 -8.64 -39.58
N VAL A 342 -7.37 -9.41 -38.54
CA VAL A 342 -8.52 -9.22 -37.66
C VAL A 342 -8.16 -8.52 -36.35
N MET A 343 -7.22 -9.08 -35.55
CA MET A 343 -6.86 -8.54 -34.23
C MET A 343 -6.37 -7.09 -34.23
N LYS A 344 -5.89 -6.54 -35.35
CA LYS A 344 -5.51 -5.12 -35.46
C LYS A 344 -6.64 -4.16 -35.06
N ASN A 345 -7.90 -4.60 -35.18
CA ASN A 345 -9.07 -3.81 -34.79
C ASN A 345 -9.36 -3.87 -33.29
N TYR A 346 -8.75 -4.82 -32.57
CA TYR A 346 -8.96 -5.07 -31.13
C TYR A 346 -7.80 -4.57 -30.28
N VAL A 347 -6.76 -4.02 -30.89
CA VAL A 347 -5.61 -3.46 -30.18
C VAL A 347 -5.38 -2.00 -30.57
N GLY A 348 -4.85 -1.21 -29.65
CA GLY A 348 -4.39 0.15 -29.84
C GLY A 348 -3.04 0.34 -29.16
N SER A 349 -2.31 1.38 -29.53
CA SER A 349 -1.11 1.75 -28.80
C SER A 349 -1.46 2.71 -27.68
N LEU A 350 -0.86 2.55 -26.50
CA LEU A 350 -0.97 3.54 -25.42
C LEU A 350 -0.57 4.94 -25.88
N GLY A 351 0.38 5.06 -26.83
CA GLY A 351 0.75 6.35 -27.43
C GLY A 351 -0.37 7.02 -28.24
N THR A 352 -1.39 6.29 -28.68
CA THR A 352 -2.53 6.84 -29.44
C THR A 352 -3.79 7.03 -28.60
N ILE A 353 -3.75 6.73 -27.29
CA ILE A 353 -4.96 6.78 -26.45
C ILE A 353 -5.60 8.17 -26.44
N ILE A 354 -4.80 9.23 -26.35
CA ILE A 354 -5.30 10.62 -26.31
C ILE A 354 -5.95 11.01 -27.63
N SER A 355 -5.32 10.69 -28.77
CA SER A 355 -5.88 10.96 -30.08
C SER A 355 -7.17 10.16 -30.33
N ASP A 356 -7.21 8.91 -29.87
CA ASP A 356 -8.37 8.03 -30.03
C ASP A 356 -9.57 8.56 -29.22
N ILE A 357 -9.35 9.05 -27.99
CA ILE A 357 -10.41 9.72 -27.20
C ILE A 357 -10.85 11.03 -27.87
N CYS A 358 -9.91 11.86 -28.35
CA CYS A 358 -10.25 13.10 -29.05
C CYS A 358 -11.13 12.82 -30.27
N ALA A 359 -10.80 11.79 -31.05
CA ALA A 359 -11.58 11.39 -32.22
C ALA A 359 -13.02 10.99 -31.86
N LEU A 360 -13.22 10.27 -30.74
CA LEU A 360 -14.55 9.90 -30.26
C LEU A 360 -15.40 11.11 -29.81
N GLN A 361 -14.74 12.09 -29.20
CA GLN A 361 -15.37 13.33 -28.74
C GLN A 361 -15.49 14.40 -29.85
N GLN A 362 -14.81 14.18 -30.98
CA GLN A 362 -14.60 15.17 -32.05
C GLN A 362 -13.92 16.46 -31.58
N ASN A 363 -12.99 16.31 -30.64
CA ASN A 363 -12.09 17.39 -30.26
C ASN A 363 -11.01 17.55 -31.32
N ASP A 364 -10.61 18.79 -31.61
CA ASP A 364 -9.41 19.06 -32.42
C ASP A 364 -8.17 18.67 -31.62
N PHE A 365 -7.59 17.51 -31.96
CA PHE A 365 -6.42 16.95 -31.27
C PHE A 365 -5.24 17.94 -31.25
N SER A 366 -4.97 18.64 -32.36
CA SER A 366 -3.88 19.61 -32.43
C SER A 366 -4.14 20.83 -31.56
N LYS A 367 -5.40 21.23 -31.37
CA LYS A 367 -5.77 22.27 -30.41
C LYS A 367 -5.59 21.79 -28.96
N VAL A 368 -6.08 20.60 -28.63
CA VAL A 368 -5.96 20.00 -27.28
C VAL A 368 -4.50 19.91 -26.84
N VAL A 369 -3.62 19.44 -27.72
CA VAL A 369 -2.18 19.31 -27.43
C VAL A 369 -1.53 20.67 -27.19
N ARG A 370 -1.79 21.66 -28.05
CA ARG A 370 -1.22 23.02 -27.91
C ARG A 370 -1.66 23.69 -26.60
N GLU A 371 -2.93 23.57 -26.24
CA GLU A 371 -3.46 24.15 -25.00
C GLU A 371 -2.88 23.50 -23.76
N ALA A 372 -2.64 22.19 -23.78
CA ALA A 372 -2.00 21.46 -22.69
C ALA A 372 -0.52 21.85 -22.52
N GLN A 373 0.23 21.90 -23.63
CA GLN A 373 1.66 22.24 -23.62
C GLN A 373 1.93 23.69 -23.18
N ALA A 374 1.10 24.64 -23.62
CA ALA A 374 1.23 26.06 -23.25
C ALA A 374 1.11 26.30 -21.74
N ARG A 375 0.45 25.40 -20.99
CA ARG A 375 0.26 25.53 -19.53
C ARG A 375 1.43 25.00 -18.71
N TYR A 376 2.19 24.06 -19.27
CA TYR A 376 3.34 23.43 -18.62
C TYR A 376 4.69 24.04 -19.02
N THR A 377 4.66 25.06 -19.88
CA THR A 377 5.84 25.88 -20.19
C THR A 377 5.86 27.06 -19.21
N VAL A 378 6.44 26.87 -18.02
CA VAL A 378 6.79 27.94 -17.07
C VAL A 378 8.27 27.86 -16.76
#